data_AF-A0A955DSP3-F1
#
_entry.id   AF-A0A955DSP3-F1
#
_cell.length_a   1.000
_cell.length_b   1.000
_cell.length_c   1.000
_cell.angle_alpha   90.00
_cell.angle_beta   90.00
_cell.angle_gamma   90.00
#
_symmetry.space_group_name_H-M   'P 1'
#
loop_
_entity.id
_entity.type
_entity.pdbx_description
1 polymer ?
#
loop_
_entity_poly.entity_id
_entity_poly.type
_entity_poly.pdbx_seq_one_letter_code
_entity_poly.pdbx_strand_id
1 'polypeptide(L)' 'MPVRALVMGILNVTPDSFSDGGLHDRPSAAIAHGRRLIAEGADVVDVGGESSRPGASAVDEDTELERVL' A
#
# COMPACT_ATOMS: atom_id res chain seq x y z
N MET A 1 2.93 28.83 16.86
CA MET A 1 4.01 27.86 16.57
C MET A 1 3.81 27.38 15.14
N PRO A 2 4.86 27.22 14.32
CA PRO A 2 4.69 26.71 12.98
C PRO A 2 4.19 25.26 13.04
N VAL A 3 3.25 24.92 12.17
CA VAL A 3 2.78 23.53 12.00
C VAL A 3 3.87 22.77 11.27
N ARG A 4 4.24 21.58 11.74
CA ARG A 4 5.19 20.73 11.00
C ARG A 4 4.49 20.08 9.81
N ALA A 5 5.25 19.79 8.75
CA ALA A 5 4.76 18.96 7.65
C ALA A 5 4.44 17.54 8.16
N LEU A 6 3.37 16.96 7.62
CA LEU A 6 3.03 15.56 7.84
C LEU A 6 3.68 14.69 6.78
N VAL A 7 4.12 13.50 7.17
CA VAL A 7 4.70 12.50 6.27
C VAL A 7 3.65 11.46 5.93
N MET A 8 3.44 11.21 4.64
CA MET A 8 2.57 10.14 4.13
C MET A 8 3.43 8.99 3.60
N GLY A 9 3.29 7.81 4.20
CA GLY A 9 3.88 6.58 3.68
C GLY A 9 2.99 5.95 2.62
N ILE A 10 3.57 5.51 1.50
CA ILE A 10 2.83 4.89 0.40
C ILE A 10 2.90 3.36 0.52
N LEU A 11 1.73 2.72 0.47
CA LEU A 11 1.58 1.28 0.55
C LEU A 11 0.77 0.77 -0.66
N ASN A 12 1.48 0.22 -1.64
CA ASN A 12 0.85 -0.36 -2.82
C ASN A 12 0.57 -1.85 -2.59
N VAL A 13 -0.71 -2.25 -2.61
CA VAL A 13 -1.15 -3.64 -2.53
C VAL A 13 -1.33 -4.21 -3.93
N THR A 14 -0.22 -4.35 -4.64
CA THR A 14 -0.18 -4.86 -6.01
C THR A 14 0.57 -6.19 -6.09
N PRO A 15 0.32 -7.05 -7.11
CA PRO A 15 0.95 -8.36 -7.22
C PRO A 15 2.49 -8.34 -7.25
N ASP A 16 3.07 -7.26 -7.77
CA ASP A 16 4.52 -7.01 -7.88
C ASP A 16 5.15 -6.47 -6.58
N SER A 17 4.35 -5.98 -5.62
CA SER A 17 4.84 -5.39 -4.37
C SER A 17 5.19 -6.42 -3.28
N PHE A 18 4.71 -7.65 -3.41
CA PHE A 18 4.86 -8.71 -2.39
C PHE A 18 5.29 -10.06 -3.00
N SER A 19 6.29 -10.05 -3.88
CA SER A 19 6.73 -11.22 -4.66
C SER A 19 7.07 -12.47 -3.85
N ASP A 20 7.37 -12.33 -2.56
CA ASP A 20 7.95 -13.40 -1.73
C ASP A 20 6.91 -14.16 -0.87
N GLY A 21 5.68 -13.64 -0.76
CA GLY A 21 4.56 -14.28 -0.07
C GLY A 21 3.41 -14.45 -1.05
N GLY A 22 2.86 -15.66 -1.18
CA GLY A 22 1.79 -15.95 -2.14
C GLY A 22 0.54 -15.07 -1.96
N LEU A 23 -0.48 -15.27 -2.79
CA LEU A 23 -1.77 -14.54 -2.73
C LEU A 23 -2.34 -14.41 -1.31
N HIS A 24 -2.19 -15.44 -0.47
CA HIS A 24 -2.69 -15.48 0.90
C HIS A 24 -1.83 -14.73 1.93
N ASP A 25 -0.55 -14.48 1.65
CA ASP A 25 0.34 -13.70 2.53
C ASP A 25 0.27 -12.18 2.23
N ARG A 26 -0.49 -11.77 1.22
CA ARG A 26 -0.59 -10.36 0.82
C ARG A 26 -1.19 -9.46 1.90
N PRO A 27 -2.31 -9.81 2.57
CA PRO A 27 -2.89 -8.93 3.60
C PRO A 27 -1.96 -8.79 4.82
N SER A 28 -1.35 -9.89 5.27
CA SER A 28 -0.44 -9.87 6.42
C SER A 28 0.84 -9.09 6.11
N ALA A 29 1.41 -9.25 4.90
CA ALA A 29 2.57 -8.50 4.46
C ALA A 29 2.26 -7.00 4.30
N ALA A 30 1.10 -6.64 3.75
CA ALA A 30 0.63 -5.26 3.68
C ALA A 30 0.49 -4.65 5.07
N ILE A 31 -0.20 -5.31 6.00
CA ILE A 31 -0.34 -4.82 7.39
C ILE A 31 1.04 -4.64 8.05
N ALA A 32 1.95 -5.60 7.88
CA ALA A 32 3.30 -5.51 8.42
C ALA A 32 4.09 -4.33 7.83
N HIS A 33 3.94 -4.07 6.52
CA HIS A 33 4.56 -2.93 5.87
C HIS A 33 3.98 -1.60 6.38
N GLY A 34 2.65 -1.50 6.50
CA GLY A 34 2.00 -0.31 7.06
C GLY A 34 2.49 0.00 8.48
N ARG A 35 2.66 -1.03 9.32
CA ARG A 35 3.24 -0.88 10.66
C ARG A 35 4.69 -0.40 10.63
N ARG A 36 5.50 -0.83 9.66
CA ARG A 36 6.87 -0.32 9.48
C ARG A 36 6.87 1.15 9.07
N LEU A 37 6.01 1.57 8.14
CA LEU A 37 5.90 2.98 7.73
C LEU A 37 5.60 3.89 8.94
N ILE A 38 4.68 3.47 9.81
CA ILE A 38 4.40 4.18 11.06
C ILE A 38 5.64 4.21 11.98
N ALA A 39 6.32 3.08 12.14
CA ALA A 39 7.54 3.01 12.96
C ALA A 39 8.69 3.89 12.42
N GLU A 40 8.73 4.11 11.11
CA GLU A 40 9.69 4.99 10.42
C GLU A 40 9.28 6.47 10.45
N GLY A 41 8.12 6.81 10.99
CA GLY A 41 7.68 8.18 11.23
C GLY A 41 6.62 8.71 10.27
N ALA A 42 5.93 7.83 9.52
CA ALA A 42 4.75 8.22 8.77
C ALA A 42 3.61 8.66 9.71
N ASP A 43 3.01 9.80 9.40
CA ASP A 43 1.82 10.32 10.08
C ASP A 43 0.53 9.76 9.47
N VAL A 44 0.59 9.40 8.18
CA VAL A 44 -0.51 8.84 7.39
C VAL A 44 0.05 7.69 6.56
N VAL A 45 -0.75 6.66 6.33
CA VAL A 45 -0.47 5.61 5.35
C VAL A 45 -1.51 5.70 4.25
N ASP A 46 -1.06 5.88 3.02
CA ASP A 46 -1.89 5.85 1.81
C ASP A 46 -1.83 4.45 1.20
N VAL A 47 -2.99 3.80 1.07
CA VAL A 47 -3.11 2.40 0.66
C VAL A 47 -3.82 2.35 -0.69
N GLY A 48 -3.16 1.80 -1.70
CA GLY A 48 -3.70 1.67 -3.06
C GLY A 48 -3.62 0.25 -3.60
N GLY A 49 -4.70 -0.26 -4.19
CA GLY A 49 -4.75 -1.59 -4.81
C GLY A 49 -4.47 -1.56 -6.31
N GLU A 50 -4.59 -0.40 -6.96
CA GLU A 50 -4.23 -0.18 -8.36
C GLU A 50 -2.89 0.56 -8.50
N SER A 51 -2.08 0.11 -9.47
CA SER A 51 -0.82 0.76 -9.80
C SER A 51 -1.03 1.89 -10.82
N SER A 52 -0.64 3.11 -10.49
CA SER A 52 -0.62 4.26 -11.41
C SER A 52 0.70 4.44 -12.17
N ARG A 53 1.65 3.49 -12.07
CA ARG A 53 2.94 3.58 -12.77
C ARG A 53 2.76 3.53 -14.30
N PRO A 54 3.62 4.20 -15.09
CA PRO A 54 3.55 4.15 -16.54
C PRO A 54 3.55 2.70 -17.07
N GLY A 55 2.56 2.38 -17.91
CA GLY A 55 2.40 1.05 -18.50
C GLY A 55 1.73 0.00 -17.61
N ALA A 56 1.20 0.36 -16.44
CA ALA A 56 0.33 -0.53 -15.69
C ALA A 56 -0.99 -0.79 -16.43
N SER A 57 -1.47 -2.03 -16.37
CA SER A 57 -2.82 -2.37 -16.80
C SER A 57 -3.81 -1.92 -15.72
N ALA A 58 -4.87 -1.24 -16.14
CA ALA A 58 -5.98 -0.92 -15.26
C ALA A 58 -6.65 -2.22 -14.77
N VAL A 59 -7.20 -2.16 -13.56
CA VAL A 59 -8.00 -3.25 -12.98
C VAL A 59 -9.45 -2.82 -12.86
N ASP A 60 -10.37 -3.78 -12.79
CA ASP A 60 -11.75 -3.47 -12.42
C ASP A 60 -11.86 -3.12 -10.92
N GLU A 61 -12.96 -2.46 -10.55
CA GLU A 61 -13.23 -2.01 -9.18
C GLU A 61 -13.21 -3.17 -8.18
N ASP A 62 -13.83 -4.30 -8.51
CA ASP A 62 -13.89 -5.48 -7.64
C ASP A 62 -12.46 -6.00 -7.33
N THR A 63 -11.60 -6.05 -8.34
CA THR A 63 -10.20 -6.46 -8.20
C THR A 63 -9.41 -5.49 -7.31
N GLU A 64 -9.67 -4.18 -7.38
CA GLU A 64 -9.02 -3.23 -6.49
C GLU A 64 -9.53 -3.36 -5.05
N LEU A 65 -10.85 -3.50 -4.88
CA LEU A 65 -11.47 -3.69 -3.57
C LEU A 65 -10.96 -4.95 -2.87
N GLU A 66 -10.83 -6.07 -3.58
CA GLU A 66 -10.26 -7.33 -3.05
C GLU A 66 -8.81 -7.18 -2.56
N ARG A 67 -8.08 -6.18 -3.07
CA ARG A 67 -6.70 -5.92 -2.64
C ARG A 67 -6.64 -5.07 -1.37
N VAL A 68 -7.61 -4.19 -1.14
CA VAL A 68 -7.55 -3.19 -0.06
C VAL A 68 -8.52 -3.42 1.09
N LEU A 69 -9.55 -4.27 0.94
CA LEU A 69 -10.57 -4.60 1.95
C LEU A 69 -10.54 -6.08 2.34
#